data_AF-A0A7C1S188-F1
#
_entry.id   AF-A0A7C1S188-F1
#
_cell.length_a   1.000
_cell.length_b   1.000
_cell.length_c   1.000
_cell.angle_alpha   90.00
_cell.angle_beta   90.00
_cell.angle_gamma   90.00
#
_symmetry.space_group_name_H-M   'P 1'
#
loop_
_entity.id
_entity.type
_entity.pdbx_description
1 polymer ?
#
loop_
_entity_poly.entity_id
_entity_poly.type
_entity_poly.pdbx_seq_one_letter_code
_entity_poly.pdbx_strand_id
1 'polypeptide(L)'
;MKSISKPRVTKLLVWLWNIISEVVFTHLFKNLYARSFVIRGKYLTAFIIFLGLFLCTGVLAAEKIDSYNVTIKINPDASIDIKETIGYDFGNEKRHGIFRDIPVEYKARGGNYKLRISD
;
A
#
# COMPACT_ATOMS: atom_id res chain seq x y z
N MET A 1 -9.64 44.47 73.04
CA MET A 1 -9.64 44.33 71.56
C MET A 1 -10.93 43.63 71.16
N LYS A 2 -11.83 44.29 70.41
CA LYS A 2 -13.18 43.80 70.11
C LYS A 2 -13.15 42.89 68.89
N SER A 3 -13.42 41.59 69.10
CA SER A 3 -13.56 40.62 68.01
C SER A 3 -14.85 40.91 67.24
N ILE A 4 -14.72 41.40 66.01
CA ILE A 4 -15.84 41.65 65.11
C ILE A 4 -16.21 40.31 64.46
N SER A 5 -17.32 39.71 64.88
CA SER A 5 -17.83 38.48 64.28
C SER A 5 -18.24 38.75 62.82
N LYS A 6 -17.64 38.01 61.87
CA LYS A 6 -17.95 38.18 60.45
C LYS A 6 -19.43 37.85 60.20
N PRO A 7 -20.20 38.72 59.51
CA PRO A 7 -21.63 38.50 59.31
C PRO A 7 -21.86 37.29 58.40
N ARG A 8 -22.83 36.45 58.80
CA ARG A 8 -23.16 35.16 58.16
C ARG A 8 -23.49 35.28 56.66
N VAL A 9 -23.89 36.47 56.21
CA VAL A 9 -24.24 36.80 54.83
C VAL A 9 -23.04 36.72 53.86
N THR A 10 -21.82 37.05 54.30
CA THR A 10 -20.65 37.02 53.40
C THR A 10 -20.24 35.60 53.03
N LYS A 11 -20.46 34.62 53.91
CA LYS A 11 -20.20 33.21 53.61
C LYS A 11 -21.18 32.67 52.58
N LEU A 12 -22.45 33.05 52.68
CA LEU A 12 -23.48 32.62 51.74
C LEU A 12 -23.23 33.18 50.34
N LEU A 13 -22.87 34.46 50.23
CA LEU A 13 -22.60 35.10 48.94
C LEU A 13 -21.36 34.51 48.25
N VAL A 14 -20.29 34.25 49.00
CA VAL A 14 -19.09 33.59 48.45
C VAL A 14 -19.41 32.15 48.02
N TRP A 15 -20.22 31.45 48.80
CA TRP A 15 -20.64 30.09 48.46
C TRP A 15 -21.51 30.05 47.20
N LEU A 16 -22.48 30.96 47.08
CA LEU A 16 -23.31 31.12 45.88
C LEU A 16 -22.47 31.51 44.66
N TRP A 17 -21.51 32.43 44.83
CA TRP A 17 -20.59 32.85 43.77
C TRP A 17 -19.77 31.66 43.26
N ASN A 18 -19.21 30.84 44.15
CA ASN A 18 -18.43 29.66 43.76
C ASN A 18 -19.27 28.61 43.02
N ILE A 19 -20.52 28.39 43.44
CA ILE A 19 -21.41 27.45 42.75
C ILE A 19 -21.75 27.95 41.34
N ILE A 20 -22.05 29.24 41.21
CA ILE A 20 -22.39 29.84 39.93
C ILE A 20 -21.16 29.79 39.00
N SER A 21 -19.96 30.08 39.50
CA SER A 21 -18.74 30.00 38.69
C SER A 21 -18.45 28.57 38.25
N GLU A 22 -18.62 27.57 39.11
CA GLU A 22 -18.42 26.15 38.77
C GLU A 22 -19.41 25.67 37.70
N VAL A 23 -20.69 25.99 37.86
CA VAL A 23 -21.74 25.59 36.89
C VAL A 23 -21.52 26.26 35.54
N VAL A 24 -21.26 27.57 35.53
CA VAL A 24 -21.01 28.34 34.30
C VAL A 24 -19.72 27.89 33.62
N PHE A 25 -18.64 27.66 34.37
CA PHE A 25 -17.38 27.14 33.85
C PHE A 25 -17.56 25.74 33.24
N THR A 26 -18.27 24.85 33.94
CA THR A 26 -18.53 23.49 33.47
C THR A 26 -19.31 23.49 32.15
N HIS A 27 -20.31 24.34 31.99
CA HIS A 27 -21.11 24.40 30.76
C HIS A 27 -20.43 25.14 29.60
N LEU A 28 -19.73 26.24 29.87
CA LEU A 28 -19.04 27.02 28.83
C LEU A 28 -17.82 26.28 28.26
N PHE A 29 -17.05 25.61 29.12
CA PHE A 29 -15.81 24.96 28.67
C PHE A 29 -16.05 23.55 28.11
N LYS A 30 -16.95 22.73 28.68
CA LYS A 30 -17.20 21.36 28.16
C LYS A 30 -17.60 21.34 26.69
N ASN A 31 -18.44 22.28 26.24
CA ASN A 31 -18.88 22.33 24.85
C ASN A 31 -17.79 22.79 23.87
N LEU A 32 -16.92 23.73 24.26
CA LEU A 32 -15.81 24.18 23.42
C LEU A 32 -14.70 23.11 23.30
N TYR A 33 -14.37 22.44 24.41
CA TYR A 33 -13.38 21.36 24.42
C TYR A 33 -13.89 20.12 23.68
N ALA A 34 -15.15 19.71 23.88
CA ALA A 34 -15.72 18.54 23.20
C ALA A 34 -15.77 18.70 21.67
N ARG A 35 -16.18 19.88 21.16
CA ARG A 35 -16.21 20.16 19.72
C ARG A 35 -14.81 20.19 19.12
N SER A 36 -13.86 20.83 19.79
CA SER A 36 -12.47 20.92 19.32
C SER A 36 -11.73 19.56 19.38
N PHE A 37 -12.10 18.68 20.30
CA PHE A 37 -11.56 17.33 20.43
C PHE A 37 -12.07 16.40 19.30
N VAL A 38 -13.37 16.42 19.02
CA VAL A 38 -13.98 15.62 17.94
C VAL A 38 -13.51 16.08 16.54
N ILE A 39 -13.31 17.39 16.36
CA ILE A 39 -12.82 17.97 15.09
C ILE A 39 -11.34 17.62 14.85
N ARG A 40 -10.50 17.57 15.89
CA ARG A 40 -9.09 17.17 15.74
C ARG A 40 -8.94 15.66 15.51
N GLY A 41 -9.78 14.83 16.14
CA GLY A 41 -9.78 13.38 15.96
C GLY A 41 -10.20 12.93 14.55
N LYS A 42 -11.19 13.60 13.93
CA LYS A 42 -11.66 13.26 12.56
C LYS A 42 -10.61 13.53 11.47
N TYR A 43 -9.82 14.60 11.61
CA TYR A 43 -8.76 14.89 10.66
C TYR A 43 -7.55 13.98 10.87
N LEU A 44 -7.27 13.59 12.12
CA LEU A 44 -6.23 12.62 12.44
C LEU A 44 -6.57 11.24 11.85
N THR A 45 -7.82 10.77 11.97
CA THR A 45 -8.24 9.51 11.35
C THR A 45 -8.25 9.57 9.83
N ALA A 46 -8.73 10.68 9.23
CA ALA A 46 -8.66 10.88 7.79
C ALA A 46 -7.21 10.94 7.27
N PHE A 47 -6.30 11.56 8.01
CA PHE A 47 -4.88 11.62 7.69
C PHE A 47 -4.20 10.25 7.77
N ILE A 48 -4.54 9.43 8.77
CA ILE A 48 -4.03 8.06 8.88
C ILE A 48 -4.54 7.18 7.73
N ILE A 49 -5.82 7.30 7.36
CA ILE A 49 -6.38 6.58 6.21
C ILE A 49 -5.70 7.02 4.91
N PHE A 50 -5.52 8.34 4.71
CA PHE A 50 -4.82 8.89 3.55
C PHE A 50 -3.36 8.43 3.47
N LEU A 51 -2.65 8.40 4.61
CA LEU A 51 -1.28 7.92 4.69
C LEU A 51 -1.19 6.41 4.41
N GLY A 52 -2.14 5.62 4.93
CA GLY A 52 -2.22 4.18 4.70
C GLY A 52 -2.47 3.82 3.22
N LEU A 53 -3.27 4.64 2.52
CA LEU A 53 -3.48 4.51 1.07
C LEU A 53 -2.20 4.72 0.26
N PHE A 54 -1.29 5.61 0.71
CA PHE A 54 -0.04 5.90 0.02
C PHE A 54 1.04 4.82 0.24
N LEU A 55 0.97 4.10 1.36
CA LEU A 55 1.92 3.03 1.69
C LEU A 55 1.62 1.71 0.96
N CYS A 56 0.45 1.58 0.32
CA CYS A 56 0.09 0.42 -0.50
C CYS A 56 0.54 0.57 -1.95
N THR A 57 1.80 0.95 -2.18
CA THR A 57 2.41 0.83 -3.51
C THR A 57 3.05 -0.56 -3.58
N GLY A 58 2.25 -1.54 -4.02
CA GLY A 58 2.78 -2.86 -4.33
C GLY A 58 3.90 -2.73 -5.38
N VAL A 59 5.09 -3.24 -5.07
CA VAL A 59 6.16 -3.39 -6.07
C VAL A 59 5.61 -4.28 -7.18
N LEU A 60 5.33 -3.67 -8.33
CA LEU A 60 5.03 -4.39 -9.57
C LEU A 60 6.36 -4.84 -10.16
N ALA A 61 6.96 -5.89 -9.58
CA ALA A 61 8.06 -6.58 -10.22
C ALA A 61 7.47 -7.36 -11.41
N ALA A 62 7.43 -6.70 -12.57
CA ALA A 62 6.97 -7.31 -13.81
C ALA A 62 8.07 -8.23 -14.35
N GLU A 63 7.68 -9.41 -14.81
CA GLU A 63 8.59 -10.31 -15.50
C GLU A 63 9.08 -9.66 -16.80
N LYS A 64 10.36 -9.86 -17.14
CA LYS A 64 10.96 -9.31 -18.37
C LYS A 64 12.05 -10.20 -18.96
N ILE A 65 12.26 -10.06 -20.27
CA ILE A 65 13.39 -10.63 -20.98
C ILE A 65 14.44 -9.53 -21.12
N ASP A 66 15.55 -9.66 -20.40
CA ASP A 66 16.68 -8.72 -20.46
C ASP A 66 17.53 -8.92 -21.71
N SER A 67 17.65 -10.17 -22.18
CA SER A 67 18.36 -10.48 -23.41
C SER A 67 17.83 -11.76 -24.07
N TYR A 68 17.87 -11.78 -25.40
CA TYR A 68 17.48 -12.92 -26.21
C TYR A 68 18.47 -13.07 -27.36
N ASN A 69 19.39 -14.03 -27.24
CA ASN A 69 20.37 -14.34 -28.27
C ASN A 69 20.07 -15.71 -28.88
N VAL A 70 20.04 -15.78 -30.22
CA VAL A 70 19.82 -17.01 -30.95
C VAL A 70 20.96 -17.21 -31.92
N THR A 71 21.63 -18.36 -31.82
CA THR A 71 22.62 -18.81 -32.80
C THR A 71 22.01 -19.95 -33.59
N ILE A 72 21.98 -19.80 -34.92
CA ILE A 72 21.49 -20.80 -35.86
C ILE A 72 22.65 -21.24 -36.73
N LYS A 73 22.89 -22.55 -36.79
CA LYS A 73 23.88 -23.15 -37.68
C LYS A 73 23.19 -24.14 -38.60
N ILE A 74 23.43 -23.99 -39.90
CA ILE A 74 22.96 -24.92 -40.92
C ILE A 74 24.13 -25.83 -41.28
N ASN A 75 23.96 -27.13 -41.08
CA ASN A 75 24.98 -28.12 -41.38
C ASN A 75 24.91 -28.57 -42.85
N PRO A 76 25.99 -29.16 -43.41
CA PRO A 76 26.01 -29.62 -44.81
C PRO A 76 24.97 -30.69 -45.15
N ASP A 77 24.50 -31.44 -44.16
CA ASP A 77 23.45 -32.47 -44.28
C ASP A 77 22.02 -31.90 -44.17
N ALA A 78 21.89 -30.57 -44.19
CA ALA A 78 20.64 -29.82 -43.99
C ALA A 78 20.00 -29.95 -42.59
N SER A 79 20.70 -30.53 -41.60
CA SER A 79 20.31 -30.38 -40.20
C SER A 79 20.56 -28.94 -39.71
N ILE A 80 19.80 -28.53 -38.69
CA ILE A 80 19.88 -27.17 -38.13
C ILE A 80 20.12 -27.28 -36.63
N ASP A 81 21.23 -26.70 -36.17
CA ASP A 81 21.51 -26.55 -34.75
C ASP A 81 21.02 -25.18 -34.30
N ILE A 82 20.16 -25.16 -33.28
CA ILE A 82 19.58 -23.94 -32.71
C ILE A 82 20.02 -23.83 -31.25
N LYS A 83 20.69 -22.73 -30.91
CA LYS A 83 21.04 -22.41 -29.52
C LYS A 83 20.39 -21.08 -29.13
N GLU A 84 19.40 -21.16 -28.24
CA GLU A 84 18.75 -20.00 -27.64
C GLU A 84 19.36 -19.72 -26.25
N THR A 85 19.74 -18.46 -25.99
CA THR A 85 20.18 -17.98 -24.68
C THR A 85 19.30 -16.82 -24.27
N ILE A 86 18.52 -17.02 -23.20
CA ILE A 86 17.51 -16.06 -22.73
C ILE A 86 17.89 -15.60 -21.33
N GLY A 87 18.21 -14.33 -21.17
CA GLY A 87 18.29 -13.68 -19.87
C GLY A 87 16.89 -13.28 -19.43
N TYR A 88 16.29 -14.03 -18.51
CA TYR A 88 14.93 -13.79 -18.00
C TYR A 88 14.97 -13.34 -16.55
N ASP A 89 14.23 -12.28 -16.23
CA ASP A 89 14.01 -11.78 -14.88
C ASP A 89 12.59 -12.13 -14.45
N PHE A 90 12.48 -13.03 -13.47
CA PHE A 90 11.20 -13.46 -12.90
C PHE A 90 10.64 -12.46 -11.87
N GLY A 91 11.28 -11.32 -11.67
CA GLY A 91 10.89 -10.34 -10.67
C GLY A 91 10.96 -10.91 -9.26
N ASN A 92 9.88 -10.76 -8.49
CA ASN A 92 9.78 -11.27 -7.12
C ASN A 92 9.27 -12.72 -7.05
N GLU A 93 8.85 -13.29 -8.17
CA GLU A 93 8.26 -14.62 -8.23
C GLU A 93 9.37 -15.69 -8.25
N LYS A 94 9.24 -16.71 -7.39
CA LYS A 94 10.16 -17.86 -7.38
C LYS A 94 9.73 -18.90 -8.42
N ARG A 95 9.86 -18.56 -9.69
CA ARG A 95 9.60 -19.48 -10.81
C ARG A 95 10.89 -20.10 -11.30
N HIS A 96 10.78 -21.28 -11.90
CA HIS A 96 11.90 -22.05 -12.44
C HIS A 96 11.57 -22.44 -13.88
N GLY A 97 12.46 -22.09 -14.82
CA GLY A 97 12.35 -22.48 -16.23
C GLY A 97 11.35 -21.65 -17.06
N ILE A 98 11.34 -21.93 -18.37
CA ILE A 98 10.46 -21.29 -19.37
C ILE A 98 9.76 -22.42 -20.13
N PHE A 99 8.42 -22.46 -20.09
CA PHE A 99 7.64 -23.39 -20.90
C PHE A 99 7.60 -22.93 -22.36
N ARG A 100 7.81 -23.86 -23.30
CA ARG A 100 7.88 -23.59 -24.73
C ARG A 100 7.11 -24.67 -25.49
N ASP A 101 6.17 -24.23 -26.30
CA ASP A 101 5.53 -25.09 -27.29
C ASP A 101 6.32 -24.98 -28.60
N ILE A 102 7.01 -26.06 -28.96
CA ILE A 102 7.76 -26.15 -30.22
C ILE A 102 6.90 -26.94 -31.22
N PRO A 103 6.35 -26.30 -32.27
CA PRO A 103 5.51 -26.99 -33.22
C PRO A 103 6.34 -27.98 -34.04
N VAL A 104 6.09 -29.27 -33.83
CA VAL A 104 6.71 -30.36 -34.61
C VAL A 104 6.07 -30.54 -35.99
N GLU A 105 4.89 -29.97 -36.22
CA GLU A 105 4.19 -30.00 -37.50
C GLU A 105 3.71 -28.60 -37.87
N TYR A 106 4.06 -28.13 -39.06
CA TYR A 106 3.67 -26.80 -39.52
C TYR A 106 3.41 -26.76 -41.02
N LYS A 107 2.53 -25.84 -41.43
CA LYS A 107 2.22 -25.58 -42.84
C LYS A 107 3.08 -24.45 -43.34
N ALA A 108 3.83 -24.68 -44.41
CA ALA A 108 4.58 -23.63 -45.09
C ALA A 108 4.49 -23.86 -46.60
N ARG A 109 4.56 -22.80 -47.41
CA ARG A 109 4.68 -22.92 -48.89
C ARG A 109 3.68 -23.92 -49.56
N GLY A 110 2.48 -24.09 -49.00
CA GLY A 110 1.46 -25.02 -49.50
C GLY A 110 1.64 -26.50 -49.12
N GLY A 111 2.69 -26.85 -48.36
CA GLY A 111 2.96 -28.20 -47.86
C GLY A 111 2.85 -28.34 -46.34
N ASN A 112 2.71 -29.57 -45.87
CA ASN A 112 2.81 -29.94 -44.45
C ASN A 112 4.23 -30.44 -44.17
N TYR A 113 4.90 -29.85 -43.19
CA TYR A 113 6.25 -30.24 -42.75
C TYR A 113 6.20 -30.84 -41.37
N LYS A 114 7.03 -31.86 -41.14
CA LYS A 114 7.22 -32.48 -39.84
C LYS A 114 8.68 -32.35 -39.43
N LEU A 115 8.93 -31.63 -38.34
CA LEU A 115 10.25 -31.44 -37.77
C LEU A 115 10.67 -32.71 -37.03
N ARG A 116 11.88 -33.17 -37.29
CA ARG A 116 12.54 -34.20 -36.49
C ARG A 116 13.45 -33.50 -35.50
N ILE A 117 13.22 -33.75 -34.21
CA ILE A 117 14.01 -33.17 -33.11
C ILE A 117 14.87 -34.29 -32.52
N SER A 118 16.12 -33.96 -32.22
CA SER A 118 17.07 -34.79 -31.49
C SER A 118 17.68 -33.96 -30.37
N ASP A 119 17.79 -34.55 -29.18
CA ASP A 119 18.52 -33.98 -28.04
C ASP A 119 20.04 -34.18 -28.19
#